data_AF-A0A1F3UPQ1-F1
#
_entry.id   AF-A0A1F3UPQ1-F1
#
_cell.length_a   1.000
_cell.length_b   1.000
_cell.length_c   1.000
_cell.angle_alpha   90.00
_cell.angle_beta   90.00
_cell.angle_gamma   90.00
#
_symmetry.space_group_name_H-M   'P 1'
#
loop_
_entity.id
_entity.type
_entity.pdbx_description
1 polymer ?
#
loop_
_entity_poly.entity_id
_entity_poly.type
_entity_poly.pdbx_seq_one_letter_code
_entity_poly.pdbx_strand_id
1 'polypeptide(L)'
;MSLKNILVIAKKEFFSFINSPLAYTIAVPFLFLTNFLYLRQVLVVGEATMRPYFELLPWFLLLLAPALSMKLLTDEYRGNTLELLFAHPISELELVVGKFAGALSFYVCILAATAGLPLSLIVFSRPDLGQIAGQYIGAILVGATFISVGIACSAIVKNAVSSFLLSAAVSFVLLIVGMDFIALMLPFPLNRIAAELSVFTHLENVAKGLLDIRDLAYFVTVSGLFLLLAQARLSQRKLSENAKEMRKMRLSIVILLAIGVVFNVLLSFYPIRIDATSSRLFTLSEGTKQTIRNLPDILTVTVFASSNLPSQMQLSAREIHDLLSDYR
;
A
#
# COMPACT_ATOMS: atom_id res chain seq x y z
N MET A 1 10.05 9.28 22.28
CA MET A 1 8.99 8.44 21.70
C MET A 1 8.82 7.23 22.60
N SER A 2 7.70 7.13 23.34
CA SER A 2 7.39 6.01 24.21
C SER A 2 6.57 4.97 23.45
N LEU A 3 7.13 3.77 23.23
CA LEU A 3 6.41 2.66 22.57
C LEU A 3 5.12 2.29 23.32
N LYS A 4 5.14 2.46 24.64
CA LYS A 4 3.99 2.18 25.52
C LYS A 4 2.81 3.11 25.21
N ASN A 5 3.06 4.40 24.96
CA ASN A 5 2.01 5.36 24.64
C ASN A 5 1.31 5.00 23.32
N ILE A 6 2.10 4.66 22.29
CA ILE A 6 1.60 4.26 20.97
C ILE A 6 0.69 3.04 21.09
N LEU A 7 1.12 2.01 21.83
CA LEU A 7 0.37 0.78 21.99
C LEU A 7 -0.94 1.01 22.76
N VAL A 8 -0.93 1.86 23.78
CA VAL A 8 -2.15 2.24 24.52
C VAL A 8 -3.15 2.96 23.61
N ILE A 9 -2.69 3.91 22.80
CA ILE A 9 -3.53 4.63 21.84
C ILE A 9 -4.07 3.66 20.78
N ALA A 10 -3.22 2.82 20.20
CA ALA A 10 -3.62 1.83 19.21
C ALA A 10 -4.68 0.87 19.74
N LYS A 11 -4.51 0.39 20.98
CA LYS A 11 -5.48 -0.48 21.66
C LYS A 11 -6.81 0.24 21.85
N LYS A 12 -6.79 1.48 22.36
CA LYS A 12 -8.01 2.29 22.53
C LYS A 12 -8.76 2.45 21.20
N GLU A 13 -8.06 2.83 20.14
CA GLU A 13 -8.67 3.05 18.82
C GLU A 13 -9.23 1.76 18.21
N PHE A 14 -8.49 0.65 18.32
CA PHE A 14 -8.96 -0.66 17.87
C PHE A 14 -10.27 -1.08 18.55
N PHE A 15 -10.34 -0.99 19.88
CA PHE A 15 -11.58 -1.29 20.61
C PHE A 15 -12.68 -0.25 20.35
N SER A 16 -12.32 0.99 20.02
CA SER A 16 -13.29 2.01 19.60
C SER A 16 -13.98 1.61 18.29
N PHE A 17 -13.26 1.01 17.33
CA PHE A 17 -13.88 0.48 16.11
C PHE A 17 -14.76 -0.73 16.40
N ILE A 18 -14.28 -1.70 17.18
CA ILE A 18 -15.03 -2.92 17.52
C ILE A 18 -16.33 -2.59 18.27
N ASN A 19 -16.33 -1.58 19.13
CA ASN A 19 -17.52 -1.22 19.91
C ASN A 19 -18.43 -0.22 19.19
N SER A 20 -18.06 0.27 18.01
CA SER A 20 -18.82 1.28 17.28
C SER A 20 -19.72 0.63 16.21
N PRO A 21 -21.06 0.81 16.29
CA PRO A 21 -21.98 0.31 15.26
C PRO A 21 -21.63 0.80 13.85
N LEU A 22 -21.09 2.02 13.74
CA LEU A 22 -20.74 2.65 12.48
C LEU A 22 -19.63 1.88 11.73
N ALA A 23 -18.69 1.27 12.45
CA ALA A 23 -17.63 0.49 11.83
C ALA A 23 -18.20 -0.73 11.09
N TYR A 24 -19.20 -1.39 11.67
CA TYR A 24 -19.90 -2.52 11.04
C TYR A 24 -20.79 -2.09 9.88
N THR A 25 -21.41 -0.90 9.96
CA THR A 25 -22.20 -0.35 8.84
C THR A 25 -21.38 -0.18 7.56
N ILE A 26 -20.06 0.00 7.66
CA ILE A 26 -19.17 0.10 6.51
C ILE A 26 -18.55 -1.26 6.17
N ALA A 27 -18.09 -2.01 7.18
CA ALA A 27 -17.40 -3.28 6.98
C ALA A 27 -18.30 -4.37 6.38
N VAL A 28 -19.55 -4.49 6.84
CA VAL A 28 -20.46 -5.56 6.39
C VAL A 28 -20.82 -5.40 4.90
N PRO A 29 -21.26 -4.23 4.40
CA PRO A 29 -21.48 -4.04 2.97
C PRO A 29 -20.22 -4.23 2.12
N PHE A 30 -19.06 -3.78 2.61
CA PHE A 30 -17.78 -4.01 1.95
C PHE A 30 -17.48 -5.50 1.80
N LEU A 31 -17.60 -6.29 2.87
CA LEU A 31 -17.39 -7.73 2.85
C LEU A 31 -18.40 -8.41 1.92
N PHE A 32 -19.68 -8.09 2.05
CA PHE A 32 -20.72 -8.67 1.21
C PHE A 32 -20.48 -8.40 -0.28
N LEU A 33 -20.22 -7.14 -0.65
CA LEU A 33 -20.06 -6.74 -2.04
C LEU A 33 -18.80 -7.33 -2.68
N THR A 34 -17.67 -7.32 -1.97
CA THR A 34 -16.41 -7.90 -2.46
C THR A 34 -16.52 -9.41 -2.64
N ASN A 35 -17.14 -10.12 -1.68
CA ASN A 35 -17.38 -11.57 -1.79
C ASN A 35 -18.36 -11.90 -2.93
N PHE A 36 -19.45 -11.14 -3.05
CA PHE A 36 -20.45 -11.35 -4.11
C PHE A 36 -19.86 -11.17 -5.51
N LEU A 37 -19.10 -10.09 -5.74
CA LEU A 37 -18.48 -9.84 -7.04
C LEU A 37 -17.41 -10.87 -7.38
N TYR A 38 -16.61 -11.29 -6.40
CA TYR A 38 -15.65 -12.37 -6.57
C TYR A 38 -16.33 -13.69 -6.96
N LEU A 39 -17.36 -14.11 -6.21
CA LEU A 39 -18.09 -15.34 -6.51
C LEU A 39 -18.70 -15.29 -7.91
N ARG A 40 -19.31 -14.16 -8.29
CA ARG A 40 -19.81 -13.95 -9.65
C ARG A 40 -18.70 -14.15 -10.68
N GLN A 41 -17.53 -13.57 -10.47
CA GLN A 41 -16.44 -13.63 -11.45
C GLN A 41 -15.83 -15.02 -11.56
N VAL A 42 -15.58 -15.71 -10.44
CA VAL A 42 -15.07 -17.09 -10.45
C VAL A 42 -16.04 -18.05 -11.13
N LEU A 43 -17.36 -17.90 -10.90
CA LEU A 43 -18.37 -18.74 -11.54
C LEU A 43 -18.48 -18.50 -13.06
N VAL A 44 -18.21 -17.28 -13.53
CA VAL A 44 -18.25 -16.93 -14.95
C VAL A 44 -16.98 -17.34 -15.68
N VAL A 45 -15.81 -17.08 -15.09
CA VAL A 45 -14.49 -17.38 -15.69
C VAL A 45 -14.17 -18.87 -15.58
N GLY A 46 -14.63 -19.54 -14.53
CA GLY A 46 -14.36 -20.96 -14.28
C GLY A 46 -12.96 -21.25 -13.74
N GLU A 47 -12.20 -20.23 -13.33
CA GLU A 47 -10.87 -20.37 -12.75
C GLU A 47 -10.88 -20.20 -11.24
N ALA A 48 -10.34 -21.18 -10.53
CA ALA A 48 -10.23 -21.20 -9.07
C ALA A 48 -9.02 -20.39 -8.57
N THR A 49 -9.09 -19.06 -8.71
CA THR A 49 -8.02 -18.12 -8.34
C THR A 49 -8.54 -16.95 -7.53
N MET A 50 -7.75 -16.48 -6.55
CA MET A 50 -8.05 -15.27 -5.77
C MET A 50 -7.73 -13.98 -6.53
N ARG A 51 -7.03 -14.05 -7.68
CA ARG A 51 -6.54 -12.86 -8.40
C ARG A 51 -7.65 -11.82 -8.70
N PRO A 52 -8.85 -12.20 -9.18
CA PRO A 52 -9.94 -11.24 -9.42
C PRO A 52 -10.36 -10.47 -8.17
N TYR A 53 -10.33 -11.10 -6.99
CA TYR A 53 -10.65 -10.44 -5.72
C TYR A 53 -9.68 -9.29 -5.46
N PHE A 54 -8.38 -9.56 -5.59
CA PHE A 54 -7.33 -8.60 -5.28
C PHE A 54 -7.12 -7.53 -6.36
N GLU A 55 -7.51 -7.79 -7.61
CA GLU A 55 -7.60 -6.75 -8.66
C GLU A 55 -8.71 -5.73 -8.36
N LEU A 56 -9.84 -6.19 -7.81
CA LEU A 56 -10.96 -5.32 -7.43
C LEU A 56 -10.76 -4.64 -6.07
N LEU A 57 -10.03 -5.27 -5.16
CA LEU A 57 -9.88 -4.81 -3.78
C LEU A 57 -9.44 -3.34 -3.65
N PRO A 58 -8.41 -2.83 -4.35
CA PRO A 58 -7.99 -1.42 -4.26
C PRO A 58 -9.11 -0.42 -4.53
N TRP A 59 -10.00 -0.73 -5.47
CA TRP A 59 -11.15 0.11 -5.80
C TRP A 59 -12.13 0.20 -4.64
N PHE A 60 -12.37 -0.91 -3.93
CA PHE A 60 -13.18 -0.89 -2.71
C PHE A 60 -12.48 -0.21 -1.53
N LEU A 61 -11.15 -0.28 -1.47
CA LEU A 61 -10.37 0.42 -0.44
C LEU A 61 -10.44 1.95 -0.57
N LEU A 62 -10.71 2.48 -1.77
CA LEU A 62 -10.99 3.91 -1.96
C LEU A 62 -12.22 4.39 -1.18
N LEU A 63 -13.13 3.48 -0.83
CA LEU A 63 -14.27 3.77 0.03
C LEU A 63 -13.96 3.42 1.48
N LEU A 64 -13.47 2.20 1.72
CA LEU A 64 -13.29 1.65 3.06
C LEU A 64 -12.25 2.43 3.87
N ALA A 65 -11.05 2.65 3.31
CA ALA A 65 -9.95 3.25 4.06
C ALA A 65 -10.23 4.72 4.44
N PRO A 66 -10.75 5.58 3.54
CA PRO A 66 -11.29 6.89 3.91
C PRO A 66 -12.37 6.84 4.98
N ALA A 67 -13.31 5.89 4.89
CA ALA A 67 -14.41 5.81 5.85
C ALA A 67 -13.96 5.38 7.26
N LEU A 68 -12.93 4.52 7.36
CA LEU A 68 -12.33 4.14 8.65
C LEU A 68 -11.50 5.27 9.26
N SER A 69 -10.80 6.05 8.43
CA SER A 69 -9.84 7.05 8.89
C SER A 69 -10.42 8.45 9.07
N MET A 70 -11.55 8.77 8.40
CA MET A 70 -12.09 10.12 8.35
C MET A 70 -12.35 10.75 9.73
N LYS A 71 -12.71 9.93 10.73
CA LYS A 71 -13.08 10.35 12.09
C LYS A 71 -11.92 10.44 13.08
N LEU A 72 -10.78 9.84 12.75
CA LEU A 72 -9.67 9.63 13.70
C LEU A 72 -9.18 10.94 14.33
N LEU A 73 -9.15 12.03 13.56
CA LEU A 73 -8.80 13.37 14.07
C LEU A 73 -9.97 14.36 14.03
N THR A 74 -10.97 14.18 13.15
CA THR A 74 -12.10 15.12 13.06
C THR A 74 -12.99 15.08 14.29
N ASP A 75 -13.17 13.90 14.90
CA ASP A 75 -14.01 13.80 16.10
C ASP A 75 -13.32 14.47 17.30
N GLU A 76 -11.99 14.42 17.35
CA GLU A 76 -11.21 15.11 18.38
C GLU A 76 -11.22 16.64 18.18
N TYR A 77 -11.29 17.12 16.92
CA TYR A 77 -11.53 18.53 16.62
C TYR A 77 -12.94 18.98 17.00
N ARG A 78 -13.95 18.16 16.76
CA ARG A 78 -15.35 18.48 17.07
C ARG A 78 -15.63 18.45 18.57
N GLY A 79 -15.01 17.51 19.29
CA GLY A 79 -15.15 17.35 20.73
C GLY A 79 -14.25 18.28 21.56
N ASN A 80 -13.39 19.09 20.93
CA ASN A 80 -12.35 19.89 21.60
C ASN A 80 -11.45 19.08 22.55
N THR A 81 -11.34 17.77 22.34
CA THR A 81 -10.57 16.84 23.18
C THR A 81 -9.08 16.83 22.84
N LEU A 82 -8.69 17.42 21.70
CA LEU A 82 -7.28 17.54 21.33
C LEU A 82 -6.45 18.32 22.35
N GLU A 83 -7.01 19.38 22.94
CA GLU A 83 -6.29 20.18 23.93
C GLU A 83 -6.05 19.38 25.22
N LEU A 84 -7.03 18.56 25.63
CA LEU A 84 -6.91 17.63 26.75
C LEU A 84 -5.87 16.52 26.49
N LEU A 85 -5.81 16.01 25.26
CA LEU A 85 -4.81 15.03 24.83
C LEU A 85 -3.39 15.60 24.88
N PHE A 86 -3.20 16.85 24.45
CA PHE A 86 -1.89 17.51 24.46
C PHE A 86 -1.50 18.13 25.82
N ALA A 87 -2.42 18.19 26.77
CA ALA A 87 -2.09 18.47 28.17
C ALA A 87 -1.33 17.30 28.82
N HIS A 88 -1.49 16.08 28.28
CA HIS A 88 -0.69 14.92 28.66
C HIS A 88 0.66 14.93 27.90
N PRO A 89 1.72 14.32 28.46
CA PRO A 89 3.05 14.28 27.83
C PRO A 89 3.11 13.25 26.67
N ILE A 90 2.25 13.44 25.67
CA ILE A 90 2.14 12.61 24.45
C ILE A 90 2.59 13.44 23.26
N SER A 91 3.48 12.89 22.43
CA SER A 91 3.91 13.58 21.20
C SER A 91 2.89 13.43 20.07
N GLU A 92 2.88 14.39 19.15
CA GLU A 92 2.01 14.37 17.97
C GLU A 92 2.27 13.14 17.09
N LEU A 93 3.54 12.70 17.00
CA LEU A 93 3.91 11.47 16.30
C LEU A 93 3.35 10.23 16.99
N GLU A 94 3.43 10.14 18.32
CA GLU A 94 2.86 9.02 19.07
C GLU A 94 1.34 8.91 18.87
N LEU A 95 0.65 10.07 18.84
CA LEU A 95 -0.79 10.12 18.58
C LEU A 95 -1.14 9.62 17.17
N VAL A 96 -0.45 10.12 16.15
CA VAL A 96 -0.69 9.77 14.75
C VAL A 96 -0.38 8.29 14.50
N VAL A 97 0.78 7.81 14.95
CA VAL A 97 1.18 6.40 14.78
C VAL A 97 0.28 5.46 15.55
N GLY A 98 -0.16 5.84 16.76
CA GLY A 98 -1.12 5.06 17.55
C GLY A 98 -2.47 4.93 16.83
N LYS A 99 -3.02 6.03 16.32
CA LYS A 99 -4.27 6.03 15.53
C LYS A 99 -4.15 5.22 14.25
N PHE A 100 -3.02 5.35 13.55
CA PHE A 100 -2.70 4.51 12.39
C PHE A 100 -2.68 3.02 12.72
N ALA A 101 -1.95 2.61 13.75
CA ALA A 101 -1.84 1.21 14.13
C ALA A 101 -3.19 0.62 14.58
N GLY A 102 -4.01 1.38 15.30
CA GLY A 102 -5.36 0.95 15.70
C GLY A 102 -6.28 0.76 14.50
N ALA A 103 -6.32 1.72 13.58
CA ALA A 103 -7.13 1.63 12.36
C ALA A 103 -6.65 0.52 11.41
N LEU A 104 -5.33 0.38 11.25
CA LEU A 104 -4.73 -0.69 10.44
C LEU A 104 -5.05 -2.06 11.02
N SER A 105 -4.97 -2.23 12.34
CA SER A 105 -5.31 -3.51 13.00
C SER A 105 -6.77 -3.89 12.77
N PHE A 106 -7.69 -2.91 12.85
CA PHE A 106 -9.11 -3.16 12.56
C PHE A 106 -9.33 -3.51 11.09
N TYR A 107 -8.65 -2.82 10.17
CA TYR A 107 -8.68 -3.16 8.75
C TYR A 107 -8.13 -4.58 8.47
N VAL A 108 -7.05 -4.98 9.14
CA VAL A 108 -6.52 -6.36 9.05
C VAL A 108 -7.56 -7.37 9.53
N CYS A 109 -8.36 -7.07 10.56
CA CYS A 109 -9.48 -7.94 10.95
C CYS A 109 -10.57 -8.02 9.87
N ILE A 110 -10.88 -6.93 9.18
CA ILE A 110 -11.81 -6.94 8.03
C ILE A 110 -11.25 -7.83 6.92
N LEU A 111 -9.98 -7.70 6.57
CA LEU A 111 -9.33 -8.60 5.59
C LEU A 111 -9.31 -10.05 6.06
N ALA A 112 -9.03 -10.31 7.34
CA ALA A 112 -9.06 -11.66 7.89
C ALA A 112 -10.45 -12.30 7.79
N ALA A 113 -11.53 -11.51 7.88
CA ALA A 113 -12.89 -11.99 7.66
C ALA A 113 -13.14 -12.49 6.22
N THR A 114 -12.28 -12.14 5.24
CA THR A 114 -12.37 -12.63 3.86
C THR A 114 -11.65 -13.96 3.67
N ALA A 115 -10.95 -14.48 4.69
CA ALA A 115 -10.21 -15.74 4.63
C ALA A 115 -11.11 -16.96 4.36
N GLY A 116 -12.43 -16.84 4.50
CA GLY A 116 -13.37 -17.87 4.01
C GLY A 116 -13.22 -18.17 2.52
N LEU A 117 -12.85 -17.18 1.70
CA LEU A 117 -12.64 -17.35 0.26
C LEU A 117 -11.46 -18.29 -0.05
N PRO A 118 -10.21 -18.02 0.38
CA PRO A 118 -9.10 -18.93 0.12
C PRO A 118 -9.30 -20.30 0.79
N LEU A 119 -9.95 -20.37 1.96
CA LEU A 119 -10.30 -21.65 2.58
C LEU A 119 -11.21 -22.49 1.69
N SER A 120 -12.22 -21.89 1.06
CA SER A 120 -13.07 -22.62 0.12
C SER A 120 -12.30 -23.10 -1.12
N LEU A 121 -11.40 -22.27 -1.67
CA LEU A 121 -10.55 -22.68 -2.79
C LEU A 121 -9.62 -23.85 -2.46
N ILE A 122 -9.06 -23.90 -1.24
CA ILE A 122 -8.20 -25.01 -0.81
C ILE A 122 -8.97 -26.34 -0.77
N VAL A 123 -10.27 -26.29 -0.44
CA VAL A 123 -11.12 -27.48 -0.38
C VAL A 123 -11.51 -27.97 -1.78
N PHE A 124 -11.86 -27.05 -2.68
CA PHE A 124 -12.40 -27.40 -4.00
C PHE A 124 -11.35 -27.39 -5.13
N SER A 125 -10.13 -26.94 -4.87
CA SER A 125 -9.11 -26.70 -5.88
C SER A 125 -7.69 -26.84 -5.30
N ARG A 126 -6.66 -26.68 -6.14
CA ARG A 126 -5.25 -26.62 -5.70
C ARG A 126 -4.67 -25.22 -5.93
N PRO A 127 -5.11 -24.20 -5.15
CA PRO A 127 -4.62 -22.84 -5.34
C PRO A 127 -3.17 -22.70 -4.87
N ASP A 128 -2.44 -21.75 -5.46
CA ASP A 128 -1.10 -21.39 -4.99
C ASP A 128 -1.20 -20.56 -3.69
N LEU A 129 -0.87 -21.20 -2.55
CA LEU A 129 -0.91 -20.58 -1.24
C LEU A 129 0.09 -19.42 -1.10
N GLY A 130 1.22 -19.52 -1.80
CA GLY A 130 2.23 -18.49 -1.88
C GLY A 130 1.73 -17.22 -2.55
N GLN A 131 1.04 -17.40 -3.68
CA GLN A 131 0.38 -16.30 -4.37
C GLN A 131 -0.70 -15.65 -3.49
N ILE A 132 -1.53 -16.45 -2.83
CA ILE A 132 -2.59 -15.95 -1.93
C ILE A 132 -1.97 -15.15 -0.76
N ALA A 133 -0.90 -15.67 -0.14
CA ALA A 133 -0.22 -14.97 0.94
C ALA A 133 0.37 -13.62 0.48
N GLY A 134 1.03 -13.59 -0.69
CA GLY A 134 1.52 -12.36 -1.30
C GLY A 134 0.41 -11.35 -1.55
N GLN A 135 -0.73 -11.80 -2.08
CA GLN A 135 -1.90 -10.96 -2.31
C GLN A 135 -2.47 -10.34 -1.01
N TYR A 136 -2.55 -11.10 0.08
CA TYR A 136 -2.96 -10.55 1.39
C TYR A 136 -1.95 -9.56 1.95
N ILE A 137 -0.65 -9.80 1.79
CA ILE A 137 0.40 -8.84 2.18
C ILE A 137 0.24 -7.54 1.38
N GLY A 138 0.06 -7.64 0.06
CA GLY A 138 -0.20 -6.48 -0.81
C GLY A 138 -1.44 -5.70 -0.39
N ALA A 139 -2.53 -6.39 -0.09
CA ALA A 139 -3.76 -5.77 0.42
C ALA A 139 -3.52 -4.98 1.72
N ILE A 140 -2.76 -5.54 2.67
CA ILE A 140 -2.40 -4.86 3.92
C ILE A 140 -1.59 -3.59 3.62
N LEU A 141 -0.63 -3.64 2.70
CA LEU A 141 0.21 -2.50 2.32
C LEU A 141 -0.59 -1.37 1.61
N VAL A 142 -1.51 -1.73 0.71
CA VAL A 142 -2.42 -0.78 0.07
C VAL A 142 -3.35 -0.14 1.09
N GLY A 143 -3.94 -0.95 1.97
CA GLY A 143 -4.80 -0.46 3.05
C GLY A 143 -4.06 0.47 4.01
N ALA A 144 -2.83 0.12 4.40
CA ALA A 144 -1.96 0.99 5.19
C ALA A 144 -1.74 2.35 4.51
N THR A 145 -1.45 2.34 3.21
CA THR A 145 -1.25 3.57 2.43
C THR A 145 -2.50 4.42 2.42
N PHE A 146 -3.67 3.88 2.10
CA PHE A 146 -4.90 4.68 2.07
C PHE A 146 -5.38 5.13 3.47
N ILE A 147 -5.15 4.33 4.52
CA ILE A 147 -5.43 4.74 5.90
C ILE A 147 -4.52 5.92 6.29
N SER A 148 -3.24 5.88 5.92
CA SER A 148 -2.31 6.99 6.19
C SER A 148 -2.74 8.29 5.49
N VAL A 149 -3.15 8.20 4.22
CA VAL A 149 -3.73 9.31 3.44
C VAL A 149 -4.96 9.87 4.15
N GLY A 150 -5.83 8.97 4.60
CA GLY A 150 -7.03 9.31 5.35
C GLY A 150 -6.76 10.06 6.66
N ILE A 151 -5.77 9.60 7.44
CA ILE A 151 -5.33 10.29 8.65
C ILE A 151 -4.80 11.69 8.31
N ALA A 152 -3.97 11.83 7.27
CA ALA A 152 -3.47 13.13 6.84
C ALA A 152 -4.60 14.09 6.44
N CYS A 153 -5.59 13.61 5.69
CA CYS A 153 -6.76 14.41 5.30
C CYS A 153 -7.62 14.80 6.51
N SER A 154 -7.80 13.88 7.46
CA SER A 154 -8.51 14.15 8.72
C SER A 154 -7.79 15.17 9.61
N ALA A 155 -6.47 15.30 9.48
CA ALA A 155 -5.69 16.33 10.17
C ALA A 155 -5.87 17.71 9.56
N ILE A 156 -6.06 17.77 8.22
CA ILE A 156 -6.20 19.01 7.44
C ILE A 156 -7.62 19.58 7.57
N VAL A 157 -8.64 18.72 7.53
CA VAL A 157 -10.04 19.12 7.46
C VAL A 157 -10.75 18.85 8.77
N LYS A 158 -11.60 19.78 9.24
CA LYS A 158 -12.34 19.64 10.52
C LYS A 158 -13.67 18.87 10.42
N ASN A 159 -14.16 18.64 9.20
CA ASN A 159 -15.42 17.93 8.94
C ASN A 159 -15.13 16.51 8.44
N ALA A 160 -15.73 15.50 9.10
CA ALA A 160 -15.59 14.08 8.74
C ALA A 160 -15.98 13.80 7.27
N VAL A 161 -17.06 14.40 6.76
CA VAL A 161 -17.50 14.18 5.37
C VAL A 161 -16.49 14.73 4.38
N SER A 162 -15.97 15.93 4.64
CA SER A 162 -14.95 16.55 3.79
C SER A 162 -13.60 15.83 3.88
N SER A 163 -13.25 15.31 5.05
CA SER A 163 -12.07 14.44 5.27
C SER A 163 -12.16 13.16 4.45
N PHE A 164 -13.34 12.51 4.46
CA PHE A 164 -13.63 11.33 3.64
C PHE A 164 -13.50 11.63 2.13
N LEU A 165 -14.14 12.68 1.63
CA LEU A 165 -14.09 13.01 0.20
C LEU A 165 -12.66 13.35 -0.25
N LEU A 166 -11.91 14.10 0.55
CA LEU A 166 -10.53 14.47 0.23
C LEU A 166 -9.62 13.24 0.21
N SER A 167 -9.74 12.36 1.20
CA SER A 167 -8.92 11.15 1.26
C SER A 167 -9.26 10.14 0.16
N ALA A 168 -10.54 10.00 -0.19
CA ALA A 168 -10.96 9.20 -1.34
C ALA A 168 -10.39 9.77 -2.65
N ALA A 169 -10.44 11.09 -2.85
CA ALA A 169 -9.89 11.73 -4.04
C ALA A 169 -8.37 11.57 -4.14
N VAL A 170 -7.63 11.78 -3.05
CA VAL A 170 -6.16 11.61 -3.04
C VAL A 170 -5.79 10.14 -3.25
N SER A 171 -6.48 9.21 -2.61
CA SER A 171 -6.25 7.78 -2.79
C SER A 171 -6.57 7.34 -4.22
N PHE A 172 -7.62 7.88 -4.83
CA PHE A 172 -7.98 7.62 -6.22
C PHE A 172 -6.88 8.09 -7.17
N VAL A 173 -6.36 9.31 -7.00
CA VAL A 173 -5.22 9.81 -7.78
C VAL A 173 -4.00 8.90 -7.62
N LEU A 174 -3.63 8.53 -6.40
CA LEU A 174 -2.50 7.61 -6.15
C LEU A 174 -2.69 6.24 -6.80
N LEU A 175 -3.92 5.74 -6.86
CA LEU A 175 -4.24 4.48 -7.52
C LEU A 175 -4.04 4.60 -9.02
N ILE A 176 -4.62 5.62 -9.66
CA ILE A 176 -4.70 5.68 -11.12
C ILE A 176 -3.47 6.29 -11.80
N VAL A 177 -2.68 7.12 -11.11
CA VAL A 177 -1.69 8.03 -11.73
C VAL A 177 -0.70 7.36 -12.69
N GLY A 178 -0.34 6.10 -12.43
CA GLY A 178 0.60 5.34 -13.26
C GLY A 178 -0.04 4.24 -14.10
N MET A 179 -1.37 4.24 -14.26
CA MET A 179 -2.01 3.40 -15.26
C MET A 179 -1.59 3.83 -16.66
N ASP A 180 -1.46 2.86 -17.57
CA ASP A 180 -0.93 3.06 -18.92
C ASP A 180 -1.59 4.22 -19.66
N PHE A 181 -2.92 4.33 -19.60
CA PHE A 181 -3.64 5.39 -20.30
C PHE A 181 -3.33 6.78 -19.74
N ILE A 182 -2.96 6.92 -18.45
CA ILE A 182 -2.55 8.19 -17.87
C ILE A 182 -1.09 8.47 -18.19
N ALA A 183 -0.24 7.47 -18.06
CA ALA A 183 1.18 7.58 -18.37
C ALA A 183 1.43 7.97 -19.84
N LEU A 184 0.60 7.49 -20.77
CA LEU A 184 0.63 7.86 -22.20
C LEU A 184 0.27 9.33 -22.46
N MET A 185 -0.52 9.95 -21.58
CA MET A 185 -0.93 11.35 -21.71
C MET A 185 0.11 12.32 -21.13
N LEU A 186 1.13 11.81 -20.45
CA LEU A 186 2.16 12.61 -19.78
C LEU A 186 3.45 12.66 -20.62
N PRO A 187 4.05 13.84 -20.83
CA PRO A 187 5.34 13.94 -21.49
C PRO A 187 6.45 13.37 -20.60
N PHE A 188 7.55 12.91 -21.21
CA PHE A 188 8.77 12.58 -20.48
C PHE A 188 9.33 13.86 -19.82
N PRO A 189 9.75 13.84 -18.53
CA PRO A 189 9.90 12.69 -17.63
C PRO A 189 8.73 12.42 -16.67
N LEU A 190 7.61 13.15 -16.80
CA LEU A 190 6.46 13.04 -15.90
C LEU A 190 5.81 11.66 -15.96
N ASN A 191 5.80 11.02 -17.13
CA ASN A 191 5.29 9.66 -17.28
C ASN A 191 6.01 8.63 -16.39
N ARG A 192 7.34 8.73 -16.26
CA ARG A 192 8.14 7.82 -15.43
C ARG A 192 7.87 8.04 -13.95
N ILE A 193 7.82 9.31 -13.52
CA ILE A 193 7.50 9.67 -12.14
C ILE A 193 6.09 9.19 -11.78
N ALA A 194 5.13 9.33 -12.70
CA ALA A 194 3.76 8.87 -12.51
C ALA A 194 3.67 7.34 -12.38
N ALA A 195 4.43 6.58 -13.18
CA ALA A 195 4.50 5.13 -13.09
C ALA A 195 5.11 4.64 -11.75
N GLU A 196 6.16 5.32 -11.27
CA GLU A 196 6.81 5.03 -9.98
C GLU A 196 5.97 5.48 -8.77
N LEU A 197 5.05 6.44 -8.94
CA LEU A 197 4.16 6.89 -7.88
C LEU A 197 2.90 6.03 -7.74
N SER A 198 2.57 5.17 -8.71
CA SER A 198 1.30 4.44 -8.72
C SER A 198 1.27 3.26 -7.77
N VAL A 199 0.16 3.15 -7.03
CA VAL A 199 -0.13 1.97 -6.21
C VAL A 199 -0.37 0.73 -7.08
N PHE A 200 -1.00 0.90 -8.24
CA PHE A 200 -1.42 -0.22 -9.09
C PHE A 200 -0.23 -0.96 -9.70
N THR A 201 0.80 -0.24 -10.13
CA THR A 201 2.03 -0.83 -10.71
C THR A 201 2.78 -1.71 -9.73
N HIS A 202 2.87 -1.29 -8.46
CA HIS A 202 3.56 -2.05 -7.40
C HIS A 202 2.67 -3.20 -6.87
N LEU A 203 1.35 -3.04 -6.91
CA LEU A 203 0.41 -4.08 -6.50
C LEU A 203 0.41 -5.27 -7.47
N GLU A 204 0.59 -5.05 -8.77
CA GLU A 204 0.54 -6.11 -9.78
C GLU A 204 1.61 -7.19 -9.54
N ASN A 205 2.83 -6.78 -9.18
CA ASN A 205 3.92 -7.69 -8.81
C ASN A 205 3.56 -8.50 -7.56
N VAL A 206 3.11 -7.80 -6.52
CA VAL A 206 2.71 -8.44 -5.24
C VAL A 206 1.54 -9.39 -5.44
N ALA A 207 0.59 -9.06 -6.31
CA ALA A 207 -0.57 -9.88 -6.64
C ALA A 207 -0.22 -11.16 -7.43
N LYS A 208 0.92 -11.17 -8.13
CA LYS A 208 1.50 -12.37 -8.76
C LYS A 208 2.20 -13.30 -7.76
N GLY A 209 2.38 -12.89 -6.49
CA GLY A 209 3.11 -13.65 -5.47
C GLY A 209 4.61 -13.33 -5.42
N LEU A 210 5.04 -12.30 -6.15
CA LEU A 210 6.41 -11.78 -6.15
C LEU A 210 6.50 -10.64 -5.13
N LEU A 211 7.19 -10.87 -4.02
CA LEU A 211 7.48 -9.82 -3.04
C LEU A 211 8.83 -9.19 -3.37
N ASP A 212 8.79 -8.06 -4.08
CA ASP A 212 9.97 -7.23 -4.33
C ASP A 212 10.15 -6.23 -3.19
N ILE A 213 11.38 -6.08 -2.70
CA ILE A 213 11.72 -5.10 -1.66
C ILE A 213 11.41 -3.66 -2.10
N ARG A 214 11.44 -3.37 -3.40
CA ARG A 214 11.10 -2.06 -3.99
C ARG A 214 9.63 -1.72 -3.76
N ASP A 215 8.75 -2.70 -3.92
CA ASP A 215 7.31 -2.53 -3.71
C ASP A 215 7.01 -2.28 -2.22
N LEU A 216 7.63 -3.04 -1.32
CA LEU A 216 7.51 -2.80 0.12
C LEU A 216 8.02 -1.41 0.51
N ALA A 217 9.18 -1.01 -0.01
CA ALA A 217 9.76 0.30 0.27
C ALA A 217 8.87 1.45 -0.23
N TYR A 218 8.26 1.31 -1.41
CA TYR A 218 7.27 2.25 -1.91
C TYR A 218 6.10 2.43 -0.92
N PHE A 219 5.45 1.34 -0.51
CA PHE A 219 4.29 1.44 0.40
C PHE A 219 4.64 2.03 1.76
N VAL A 220 5.80 1.67 2.31
CA VAL A 220 6.29 2.20 3.59
C VAL A 220 6.62 3.70 3.49
N THR A 221 7.29 4.12 2.42
CA THR A 221 7.68 5.53 2.22
C THR A 221 6.46 6.42 1.99
N VAL A 222 5.52 6.00 1.14
CA VAL A 222 4.27 6.75 0.92
C VAL A 222 3.44 6.81 2.20
N SER A 223 3.28 5.70 2.91
CA SER A 223 2.57 5.70 4.19
C SER A 223 3.20 6.63 5.22
N GLY A 224 4.53 6.55 5.37
CA GLY A 224 5.30 7.41 6.27
C GLY A 224 5.15 8.90 5.92
N LEU A 225 5.16 9.24 4.63
CA LEU A 225 4.98 10.62 4.15
C LEU A 225 3.63 11.20 4.60
N PHE A 226 2.53 10.47 4.42
CA PHE A 226 1.21 10.95 4.84
C PHE A 226 1.06 11.03 6.36
N LEU A 227 1.64 10.10 7.13
CA LEU A 227 1.66 10.20 8.59
C LEU A 227 2.45 11.42 9.08
N LEU A 228 3.57 11.75 8.44
CA LEU A 228 4.31 12.98 8.74
C LEU A 228 3.53 14.24 8.36
N LEU A 229 2.80 14.22 7.24
CA LEU A 229 1.90 15.33 6.90
C LEU A 229 0.84 15.53 7.98
N ALA A 230 0.26 14.45 8.52
CA ALA A 230 -0.69 14.53 9.62
C ALA A 230 -0.05 15.14 10.89
N GLN A 231 1.14 14.68 11.26
CA GLN A 231 1.88 15.22 12.40
C GLN A 231 2.27 16.69 12.21
N ALA A 232 2.71 17.07 11.01
CA ALA A 232 3.05 18.44 10.68
C ALA A 232 1.84 19.37 10.82
N ARG A 233 0.64 18.89 10.44
CA ARG A 233 -0.61 19.65 10.63
C ARG A 233 -1.02 19.79 12.08
N LEU A 234 -0.80 18.78 12.92
CA LEU A 234 -1.07 18.87 14.35
C LEU A 234 -0.09 19.83 15.06
N SER A 235 1.19 19.75 14.71
CA SER A 235 2.25 20.57 15.33
C SER A 235 2.23 22.04 14.92
N GLN A 236 1.67 22.39 13.74
CA GLN A 236 1.47 23.80 13.33
C GLN A 236 0.75 24.66 14.37
N ARG A 237 -0.06 24.06 15.24
CA ARG A 237 -0.77 24.76 16.33
C ARG A 237 0.15 25.25 17.43
N LYS A 238 1.19 24.49 17.74
CA LYS A 238 2.20 24.80 18.77
C LYS A 238 3.33 25.68 18.22
N LEU A 239 3.61 25.51 16.92
CA LEU A 239 4.76 26.07 16.22
C LEU A 239 4.52 27.45 15.61
N SER A 240 3.30 27.99 15.70
CA SER A 240 2.94 29.28 15.10
C SER A 240 3.76 30.46 15.64
N GLU A 241 4.38 30.32 16.80
CA GLU A 241 5.23 31.38 17.40
C GLU A 241 6.74 31.18 17.16
N ASN A 242 7.19 29.99 16.72
CA ASN A 242 8.63 29.65 16.70
C ASN A 242 9.13 29.22 15.31
N ALA A 243 9.61 30.18 14.53
CA ALA A 243 10.04 29.99 13.13
C ALA A 243 11.14 28.92 12.94
N LYS A 244 12.01 28.71 13.94
CA LYS A 244 13.07 27.68 13.90
C LYS A 244 12.50 26.26 13.90
N GLU A 245 11.46 26.01 14.69
CA GLU A 245 10.87 24.67 14.78
C GLU A 245 9.97 24.38 13.56
N MET A 246 9.28 25.39 13.01
CA MET A 246 8.63 25.25 11.69
C MET A 246 9.63 24.92 10.58
N ARG A 247 10.82 25.52 10.58
CA ARG A 247 11.87 25.21 9.61
C ARG A 247 12.36 23.77 9.76
N LYS A 248 12.58 23.28 10.99
CA LYS A 248 12.95 21.88 11.27
C LYS A 248 11.89 20.90 10.77
N MET A 249 10.61 21.18 10.99
CA MET A 249 9.49 20.35 10.53
C MET A 249 9.37 20.31 8.99
N ARG A 250 9.54 21.46 8.32
CA ARG A 250 9.61 21.47 6.84
C ARG A 250 10.82 20.68 6.35
N LEU A 251 11.96 20.82 7.03
CA LEU A 251 13.18 20.07 6.71
C LEU A 251 12.97 18.56 6.87
N SER A 252 12.26 18.10 7.91
CA SER A 252 12.02 16.67 8.12
C SER A 252 11.13 16.05 7.05
N ILE A 253 10.13 16.78 6.56
CA ILE A 253 9.30 16.33 5.42
C ILE A 253 10.15 16.23 4.15
N VAL A 254 10.95 17.26 3.86
CA VAL A 254 11.82 17.28 2.67
C VAL A 254 12.89 16.19 2.75
N ILE A 255 13.49 15.98 3.93
CA ILE A 255 14.46 14.91 4.16
C ILE A 255 13.82 13.54 3.98
N LEU A 256 12.59 13.32 4.49
CA LEU A 256 11.95 12.02 4.32
C LEU A 256 11.54 11.76 2.87
N LEU A 257 11.11 12.80 2.14
CA LEU A 257 10.91 12.73 0.69
C LEU A 257 12.21 12.37 -0.02
N ALA A 258 13.31 13.06 0.30
CA ALA A 258 14.61 12.81 -0.29
C ALA A 258 15.13 11.40 0.05
N ILE A 259 14.97 10.94 1.29
CA ILE A 259 15.31 9.58 1.72
C ILE A 259 14.45 8.57 0.98
N GLY A 260 13.14 8.79 0.87
CA GLY A 260 12.24 7.88 0.15
C GLY A 260 12.64 7.74 -1.32
N VAL A 261 12.94 8.85 -2.00
CA VAL A 261 13.41 8.86 -3.39
C VAL A 261 14.78 8.19 -3.51
N VAL A 262 15.76 8.59 -2.69
CA VAL A 262 17.12 8.02 -2.75
C VAL A 262 17.10 6.53 -2.40
N PHE A 263 16.31 6.11 -1.42
CA PHE A 263 16.18 4.72 -1.01
C PHE A 263 15.51 3.87 -2.09
N ASN A 264 14.45 4.40 -2.74
CA ASN A 264 13.82 3.72 -3.87
C ASN A 264 14.80 3.59 -5.06
N VAL A 265 15.55 4.65 -5.38
CA VAL A 265 16.62 4.62 -6.38
C VAL A 265 17.73 3.65 -5.99
N LEU A 266 18.15 3.60 -4.73
CA LEU A 266 19.18 2.67 -4.25
C LEU A 266 18.72 1.21 -4.38
N LEU A 267 17.47 0.92 -4.01
CA LEU A 267 16.88 -0.41 -4.15
C LEU A 267 16.70 -0.80 -5.62
N SER A 268 16.61 0.15 -6.56
CA SER A 268 16.64 -0.17 -7.99
C SER A 268 17.95 -0.84 -8.43
N PHE A 269 19.06 -0.62 -7.71
CA PHE A 269 20.34 -1.28 -7.96
C PHE A 269 20.47 -2.65 -7.28
N TYR A 270 19.59 -2.99 -6.33
CA TYR A 270 19.59 -4.25 -5.60
C TYR A 270 18.21 -4.93 -5.70
N PRO A 271 17.90 -5.59 -6.83
CA PRO A 271 16.62 -6.26 -7.04
C PRO A 271 16.53 -7.55 -6.20
N ILE A 272 16.29 -7.40 -4.90
CA ILE A 272 16.03 -8.53 -4.01
C ILE A 272 14.55 -8.90 -4.15
N ARG A 273 14.30 -10.06 -4.78
CA ARG A 273 12.96 -10.60 -5.00
C ARG A 273 12.77 -11.89 -4.24
N ILE A 274 11.63 -12.01 -3.55
CA ILE A 274 11.20 -13.25 -2.92
C ILE A 274 10.02 -13.76 -3.72
N ASP A 275 10.24 -14.85 -4.46
CA ASP A 275 9.16 -15.59 -5.12
C ASP A 275 8.51 -16.51 -4.09
N ALA A 276 7.30 -16.14 -3.67
CA ALA A 276 6.54 -16.92 -2.71
C ALA A 276 5.74 -18.05 -3.36
N THR A 277 5.64 -18.10 -4.71
CA THR A 277 4.79 -19.07 -5.42
C THR A 277 5.20 -20.51 -5.14
N SER A 278 4.21 -21.39 -5.04
CA SER A 278 4.38 -22.80 -4.65
C SER A 278 5.26 -23.56 -5.65
N SER A 279 5.23 -23.15 -6.93
CA SER A 279 6.05 -23.73 -8.00
C SER A 279 7.26 -22.88 -8.39
N ARG A 280 7.57 -21.80 -7.66
CA ARG A 280 8.68 -20.90 -8.00
C ARG A 280 8.61 -20.44 -9.46
N LEU A 281 7.42 -20.03 -9.91
CA LEU A 281 7.12 -19.74 -11.31
C LEU A 281 7.97 -18.59 -11.87
N PHE A 282 8.54 -17.77 -11.00
CA PHE A 282 9.29 -16.57 -11.35
C PHE A 282 10.75 -16.63 -10.85
N THR A 283 11.22 -17.82 -10.46
CA THR A 283 12.63 -18.07 -10.14
C THR A 283 13.15 -19.24 -10.96
N LEU A 284 14.46 -19.25 -11.25
CA LEU A 284 15.04 -20.34 -12.04
C LEU A 284 14.82 -21.70 -11.36
N SER A 285 14.28 -22.65 -12.13
CA SER A 285 14.16 -24.03 -11.68
C SER A 285 15.53 -24.63 -11.37
N GLU A 286 15.59 -25.59 -10.44
CA GLU A 286 16.85 -26.27 -10.12
C GLU A 286 17.43 -27.00 -11.35
N GLY A 287 16.58 -27.50 -12.25
CA GLY A 287 17.00 -28.06 -13.53
C GLY A 287 17.66 -27.02 -14.43
N THR A 288 17.06 -25.83 -14.56
CA THR A 288 17.64 -24.72 -15.33
C THR A 288 18.99 -24.29 -14.73
N LYS A 289 19.09 -24.17 -13.40
CA LYS A 289 20.35 -23.84 -12.71
C LYS A 289 21.43 -24.89 -12.94
N GLN A 290 21.08 -26.18 -12.90
CA GLN A 290 22.02 -27.27 -13.20
C GLN A 290 22.48 -27.23 -14.66
N THR A 291 21.57 -27.03 -15.61
CA THR A 291 21.91 -26.88 -17.02
C THR A 291 22.87 -25.71 -17.24
N ILE A 292 22.59 -24.55 -16.62
CA ILE A 292 23.45 -23.37 -16.74
C ILE A 292 24.84 -23.63 -16.13
N ARG A 293 24.90 -24.24 -14.94
CA ARG A 293 26.18 -24.56 -14.27
C ARG A 293 27.03 -25.56 -15.05
N ASN A 294 26.39 -26.45 -15.81
CA ASN A 294 27.05 -27.49 -16.57
C ASN A 294 27.30 -27.10 -18.04
N LEU A 295 27.05 -25.83 -18.43
CA LEU A 295 27.36 -25.37 -19.76
C LEU A 295 28.89 -25.38 -19.97
N PRO A 296 29.38 -26.00 -21.07
CA PRO A 296 30.81 -26.11 -21.34
C PRO A 296 31.44 -24.79 -21.79
N ASP A 297 30.64 -23.79 -22.17
CA ASP A 297 31.09 -22.48 -22.65
C ASP A 297 30.09 -21.37 -22.25
N ILE A 298 30.50 -20.11 -22.38
CA ILE A 298 29.72 -18.94 -21.99
C ILE A 298 28.48 -18.80 -22.89
N LEU A 299 27.29 -18.91 -22.31
CA LEU A 299 26.04 -18.63 -23.01
C LEU A 299 25.85 -17.12 -23.18
N THR A 300 25.96 -16.64 -24.41
CA THR A 300 25.64 -15.26 -24.76
C THR A 300 24.20 -15.16 -25.24
N VAL A 301 23.34 -14.55 -24.43
CA VAL A 301 21.96 -14.22 -24.84
C VAL A 301 21.92 -12.75 -25.27
N THR A 302 21.66 -12.49 -26.55
CA THR A 302 21.51 -11.13 -27.08
C THR A 302 20.03 -10.80 -27.26
N VAL A 303 19.55 -9.80 -26.51
CA VAL A 303 18.18 -9.27 -26.66
C VAL A 303 18.22 -7.97 -27.43
N PHE A 304 17.40 -7.88 -28.48
CA PHE A 304 17.20 -6.65 -29.23
C PHE A 304 15.94 -5.95 -28.75
N ALA A 305 16.09 -4.75 -28.21
CA ALA A 305 14.99 -3.90 -27.75
C ALA A 305 15.14 -2.51 -28.37
N SER A 306 14.03 -1.96 -28.89
CA SER A 306 14.02 -0.60 -29.43
C SER A 306 14.20 0.43 -28.30
N SER A 307 14.95 1.51 -28.57
CA SER A 307 15.10 2.63 -27.62
C SER A 307 13.81 3.40 -27.39
N ASN A 308 12.84 3.32 -28.32
CA ASN A 308 11.51 3.93 -28.23
C ASN A 308 10.43 2.84 -28.16
N LEU A 309 10.49 1.99 -27.14
CA LEU A 309 9.42 1.03 -26.89
C LEU A 309 8.16 1.76 -26.36
N PRO A 310 6.97 1.46 -26.91
CA PRO A 310 5.69 1.82 -26.30
C PRO A 310 5.68 1.41 -24.83
N SER A 311 5.08 2.22 -23.95
CA SER A 311 5.05 1.98 -22.50
C SER A 311 4.57 0.56 -22.13
N GLN A 312 3.61 0.04 -22.86
CA GLN A 312 3.08 -1.33 -22.72
C GLN A 312 4.16 -2.40 -22.86
N MET A 313 5.13 -2.21 -23.76
CA MET A 313 6.24 -3.15 -23.95
C MET A 313 7.45 -2.84 -23.06
N GLN A 314 7.46 -1.71 -22.35
CA GLN A 314 8.52 -1.41 -21.38
C GLN A 314 8.45 -2.35 -20.17
N LEU A 315 7.25 -2.77 -19.77
CA LEU A 315 7.05 -3.79 -18.74
C LEU A 315 7.65 -5.13 -19.16
N SER A 316 7.32 -5.63 -20.37
CA SER A 316 7.90 -6.88 -20.88
C SER A 316 9.41 -6.78 -21.09
N ALA A 317 9.92 -5.64 -21.56
CA ALA A 317 11.36 -5.43 -21.67
C ALA A 317 12.05 -5.44 -20.29
N ARG A 318 11.40 -4.86 -19.27
CA ARG A 318 11.86 -4.92 -17.88
C ARG A 318 11.79 -6.36 -17.35
N GLU A 319 10.71 -7.09 -17.57
CA GLU A 319 10.57 -8.50 -17.20
C GLU A 319 11.64 -9.38 -17.87
N ILE A 320 11.92 -9.20 -19.17
CA ILE A 320 12.98 -9.92 -19.88
C ILE A 320 14.36 -9.57 -19.31
N HIS A 321 14.62 -8.29 -19.07
CA HIS A 321 15.88 -7.84 -18.49
C HIS A 321 16.09 -8.41 -17.09
N ASP A 322 15.05 -8.39 -16.27
CA ASP A 322 15.03 -8.95 -14.93
C ASP A 322 15.24 -10.46 -14.96
N LEU A 323 14.49 -11.17 -15.80
CA LEU A 323 14.62 -12.62 -15.98
C LEU A 323 16.04 -12.97 -16.39
N LEU A 324 16.63 -12.27 -17.36
CA LEU A 324 18.03 -12.49 -17.78
C LEU A 324 19.05 -12.13 -16.70
N SER A 325 18.74 -11.18 -15.82
CA SER A 325 19.59 -10.87 -14.67
C SER A 325 19.64 -12.04 -13.69
N ASP A 326 18.57 -12.83 -13.56
CA ASP A 326 18.55 -14.03 -12.72
C ASP A 326 19.42 -15.18 -13.28
N TYR A 327 19.74 -15.17 -14.59
CA TYR A 327 20.64 -16.16 -15.22
C TYR A 327 22.14 -15.85 -14.99
N ARG A 328 22.50 -14.69 -14.43
CA ARG A 328 23.89 -14.31 -14.13
C ARG A 328 24.35 -14.83 -12.78
#